data_AF-X1QWK1-F1
#
_entry.id   AF-X1QWK1-F1
#
_cell.length_a   1.000
_cell.length_b   1.000
_cell.length_c   1.000
_cell.angle_alpha   90.00
_cell.angle_beta   90.00
_cell.angle_gamma   90.00
#
_symmetry.space_group_name_H-M   'P 1'
#
loop_
_entity.id
_entity.type
_entity.pdbx_description
1 polymer ?
#
loop_
_entity_poly.entity_id
_entity_poly.type
_entity_poly.pdbx_seq_one_letter_code
_entity_poly.pdbx_strand_id
1 'polypeptide(L)'
;RPEFALQQDLKPADAIENKILAEQFIQYETALQKQNLFDFDDLIYHTVGLLREYPKICNYYREKFQWIMIDEYQDINFAQYHMIKHLLSDTDANLYAIGDPNQA
;
A
#
# COMPACT_ATOMS: atom_id res chain seq x y z
N ARG A 1 7.46 7.15 3.44
CA ARG A 1 7.14 7.39 2.01
C ARG A 1 6.05 8.47 1.90
N PRO A 2 6.37 9.66 1.37
CA PRO A 2 5.60 10.89 1.61
C PRO A 2 4.21 10.93 0.96
N GLU A 3 3.94 10.17 -0.11
CA GLU A 3 2.63 10.23 -0.77
C GLU A 3 1.50 9.56 0.03
N PHE A 4 1.79 8.52 0.82
CA PHE A 4 0.81 7.96 1.79
C PHE A 4 0.79 8.71 3.11
N ALA A 5 1.84 9.48 3.41
CA ALA A 5 1.90 10.30 4.61
C ALA A 5 0.77 11.35 4.64
N LEU A 6 0.42 11.87 3.46
CA LEU A 6 -0.65 12.86 3.28
C LEU A 6 -2.07 12.32 3.51
N GLN A 7 -2.27 11.00 3.59
CA GLN A 7 -3.60 10.40 3.79
C GLN A 7 -3.74 9.58 5.08
N GLN A 8 -2.66 9.36 5.84
CA GLN A 8 -2.68 8.53 7.05
C GLN A 8 -2.46 9.28 8.38
N ASP A 9 -2.55 10.61 8.43
CA ASP A 9 -2.02 11.39 9.59
C ASP A 9 -0.57 10.99 9.94
N LEU A 10 0.15 10.38 8.99
CA LEU A 10 1.52 9.97 9.16
C LEU A 10 2.36 11.21 8.94
N LYS A 11 3.04 11.63 10.01
CA LYS A 11 3.95 12.77 9.97
C LYS A 11 4.98 12.55 8.86
N PRO A 12 5.14 13.48 7.90
CA PRO A 12 6.21 13.39 6.90
C PRO A 12 7.58 13.30 7.59
N ALA A 13 8.64 12.87 6.89
CA ALA A 13 9.92 12.58 7.54
C ALA A 13 10.51 13.78 8.31
N ASP A 14 10.24 14.99 7.85
CA ASP A 14 10.53 16.28 8.49
C ASP A 14 9.63 16.61 9.69
N ALA A 15 8.50 15.93 9.85
CA ALA A 15 7.60 15.99 10.98
C ALA A 15 7.79 14.84 11.99
N ILE A 16 8.72 13.90 11.76
CA ILE A 16 9.18 13.00 12.82
C ILE A 16 9.87 13.89 13.86
N GLU A 17 9.29 13.96 15.07
CA GLU A 17 9.85 14.76 16.19
C GLU A 17 11.32 14.42 16.45
N ASN A 18 11.72 13.19 16.14
CA ASN A 18 13.07 12.70 16.17
C ASN A 18 13.77 12.81 14.80
N LYS A 19 14.49 13.92 14.59
CA LYS A 19 15.28 14.17 13.37
C LYS A 19 16.31 13.08 13.06
N ILE A 20 16.89 12.45 14.08
CA ILE A 20 17.88 11.38 13.90
C ILE A 20 17.21 10.16 13.24
N LEU A 21 16.00 9.80 13.70
CA LEU A 21 15.25 8.69 13.12
C LEU A 21 14.86 8.98 11.66
N ALA A 22 14.48 10.22 11.35
CA ALA A 22 14.18 10.64 9.98
C ALA A 22 15.41 10.52 9.05
N GLU A 23 16.56 11.01 9.50
CA GLU A 23 17.82 10.91 8.74
C GLU A 23 18.23 9.46 8.52
N GLN A 24 18.12 8.60 9.54
CA GLN A 24 18.40 7.17 9.42
C GLN A 24 17.44 6.47 8.45
N PHE A 25 16.15 6.80 8.50
CA PHE A 25 15.16 6.26 7.56
C PHE A 25 15.50 6.64 6.11
N ILE A 26 15.87 7.90 5.85
CA ILE A 26 16.28 8.35 4.52
C ILE A 26 17.53 7.61 4.03
N GLN A 27 18.51 7.39 4.91
CA GLN A 27 19.73 6.63 4.57
C GLN A 27 19.42 5.16 4.25
N TYR A 28 18.52 4.53 5.01
CA TYR A 28 18.04 3.17 4.78
C TYR A 28 17.39 3.04 3.39
N GLU A 29 16.41 3.89 3.09
CA GLU A 29 15.73 3.91 1.78
C GLU A 29 16.71 4.14 0.63
N THR A 30 17.66 5.08 0.81
CA THR A 30 18.70 5.34 -0.19
C THR A 30 19.60 4.12 -0.42
N ALA A 31 19.89 3.35 0.63
CA ALA A 31 20.71 2.15 0.51
C ALA A 31 19.97 1.03 -0.25
N LEU A 32 18.68 0.82 0.03
CA LEU A 32 17.84 -0.12 -0.71
C LEU A 32 17.80 0.23 -2.20
N GLN A 33 17.52 1.50 -2.53
CA GLN A 33 17.45 1.96 -3.91
C GLN A 33 18.77 1.78 -4.67
N LYS A 34 19.91 2.11 -4.04
CA LYS A 34 21.24 1.93 -4.65
C LYS A 34 21.56 0.48 -4.97
N GLN A 35 20.99 -0.46 -4.21
CA GLN A 35 21.18 -1.89 -4.42
C GLN A 35 20.06 -2.54 -5.24
N ASN A 36 19.08 -1.76 -5.68
CA ASN A 36 17.88 -2.25 -6.38
C ASN A 36 17.15 -3.35 -5.56
N LEU A 37 17.01 -3.12 -4.26
CA LEU A 37 16.33 -4.00 -3.32
C LEU A 37 14.99 -3.41 -2.90
N PHE A 38 14.07 -4.30 -2.53
CA PHE A 38 12.80 -3.99 -1.88
C PHE A 38 12.72 -4.68 -0.53
N ASP A 39 12.20 -3.98 0.47
CA ASP A 39 11.69 -4.58 1.69
C ASP A 39 10.23 -5.03 1.56
N PHE A 40 9.63 -5.54 2.63
CA PHE A 40 8.26 -6.06 2.57
C PHE A 40 7.22 -4.97 2.31
N ASP A 41 7.42 -3.78 2.88
CA ASP A 41 6.51 -2.66 2.68
C ASP A 41 6.62 -2.12 1.26
N ASP A 42 7.81 -2.16 0.65
CA ASP A 42 8.07 -1.77 -0.74
C ASP A 42 7.20 -2.57 -1.71
N LEU A 43 7.02 -3.88 -1.47
CA LEU A 43 6.24 -4.75 -2.34
C LEU A 43 4.80 -4.23 -2.49
N ILE A 44 4.18 -3.81 -1.40
CA ILE A 44 2.80 -3.28 -1.42
C ILE A 44 2.79 -1.85 -1.96
N TYR A 45 3.67 -0.98 -1.46
CA TYR A 45 3.72 0.43 -1.86
C TYR A 45 3.92 0.61 -3.36
N HIS A 46 4.93 -0.05 -3.93
CA HIS A 46 5.22 0.06 -5.35
C HIS A 46 4.12 -0.59 -6.19
N THR A 47 3.48 -1.65 -5.69
CA THR A 47 2.32 -2.25 -6.35
C THR A 47 1.15 -1.27 -6.40
N VAL A 48 0.84 -0.58 -5.31
CA VAL A 48 -0.22 0.46 -5.30
C VAL A 48 0.12 1.58 -6.28
N GLY A 49 1.36 2.06 -6.28
CA GLY A 49 1.83 3.06 -7.25
C GLY A 49 1.65 2.59 -8.69
N LEU A 50 2.03 1.34 -8.98
CA LEU A 50 1.90 0.73 -10.30
C LEU A 50 0.42 0.67 -10.76
N LEU A 51 -0.47 0.21 -9.88
CA LEU A 51 -1.90 0.11 -10.19
C LEU A 51 -2.55 1.49 -10.39
N ARG A 52 -2.08 2.51 -9.67
CA ARG A 52 -2.55 3.89 -9.78
C ARG A 52 -2.07 4.56 -11.07
N GLU A 53 -0.78 4.44 -11.37
CA GLU A 53 -0.12 5.20 -12.46
C GLU A 53 -0.25 4.54 -13.83
N TYR A 54 -0.48 3.23 -13.88
CA TYR A 54 -0.56 2.47 -15.12
C TYR A 54 -1.91 1.73 -15.25
N PRO A 55 -2.98 2.42 -15.71
CA PRO A 55 -4.32 1.85 -15.80
C PRO A 55 -4.42 0.56 -16.63
N LYS A 56 -3.55 0.38 -17.64
CA LYS A 56 -3.50 -0.86 -18.43
C LYS A 56 -3.10 -2.07 -17.59
N ILE A 57 -2.14 -1.90 -16.67
CA ILE A 57 -1.71 -2.96 -15.75
C ILE A 57 -2.82 -3.25 -14.74
N CYS A 58 -3.44 -2.19 -14.19
CA CYS A 58 -4.57 -2.34 -13.30
C CYS A 58 -5.74 -3.08 -13.95
N ASN A 59 -6.14 -2.71 -15.16
CA ASN A 59 -7.22 -3.36 -15.91
C ASN A 59 -6.89 -4.82 -16.23
N TYR A 60 -5.65 -5.14 -16.58
CA TYR A 60 -5.21 -6.54 -16.74
C TYR A 60 -5.48 -7.37 -15.49
N TYR A 61 -5.16 -6.83 -14.30
CA TYR A 61 -5.43 -7.54 -13.04
C TYR A 61 -6.90 -7.55 -12.65
N ARG A 62 -7.68 -6.50 -12.96
CA ARG A 62 -9.14 -6.48 -12.77
C ARG A 62 -9.84 -7.55 -13.62
N GLU A 63 -9.41 -7.71 -14.88
CA GLU A 63 -9.93 -8.75 -15.77
C GLU A 63 -9.54 -10.15 -15.28
N LYS A 64 -8.32 -10.30 -14.75
CA LYS A 64 -7.82 -11.58 -14.23
C LYS A 64 -8.45 -11.97 -12.89
N PHE A 65 -8.66 -11.02 -11.99
CA PHE A 65 -9.19 -11.22 -10.64
C PHE A 65 -10.62 -10.67 -10.55
N GLN A 66 -11.54 -11.37 -11.21
CA GLN A 66 -12.94 -10.97 -11.25
C GLN A 66 -13.67 -11.09 -9.90
N TRP A 67 -13.09 -11.84 -8.96
CA TRP A 67 -13.57 -11.98 -7.58
C TRP A 67 -12.37 -11.89 -6.65
N ILE A 68 -12.48 -11.07 -5.61
CA ILE A 68 -11.43 -10.89 -4.61
C ILE A 68 -12.00 -11.34 -3.26
N MET A 69 -11.28 -12.23 -2.58
CA MET A 69 -11.60 -12.66 -1.22
C MET A 69 -10.47 -12.26 -0.28
N ILE A 70 -10.83 -11.69 0.86
CA ILE A 70 -9.90 -11.18 1.85
C ILE A 70 -10.30 -11.76 3.20
N ASP A 71 -9.34 -12.43 3.83
CA ASP A 71 -9.45 -12.91 5.20
C ASP A 71 -8.76 -11.92 6.15
N GLU A 72 -9.10 -11.96 7.43
CA GLU A 72 -8.57 -11.06 8.46
C GLU A 72 -8.61 -9.57 8.05
N TYR A 73 -9.76 -9.14 7.51
CA TYR A 73 -9.95 -7.79 6.98
C TYR A 73 -9.73 -6.70 8.04
N GLN A 74 -9.90 -7.02 9.32
CA GLN A 74 -9.64 -6.08 10.42
C GLN A 74 -8.16 -5.70 10.56
N ASP A 75 -7.23 -6.55 10.09
CA ASP A 75 -5.78 -6.35 10.26
C ASP A 75 -5.13 -5.62 9.07
N ILE A 76 -5.90 -5.27 8.03
CA ILE A 76 -5.33 -4.63 6.85
C ILE A 76 -4.88 -3.20 7.16
N ASN A 77 -3.72 -2.84 6.63
CA ASN A 77 -3.26 -1.47 6.68
C ASN A 77 -3.77 -0.64 5.49
N PHE A 78 -3.54 0.66 5.54
CA PHE A 78 -4.01 1.60 4.53
C PHE A 78 -3.45 1.34 3.12
N ALA A 79 -2.19 0.93 3.00
CA ALA A 79 -1.60 0.63 1.68
C ALA A 79 -2.30 -0.60 1.06
N GLN A 80 -2.57 -1.64 1.87
CA GLN A 80 -3.32 -2.81 1.44
C GLN A 80 -4.76 -2.43 1.05
N TYR A 81 -5.44 -1.58 1.84
CA TYR A 81 -6.76 -1.06 1.48
C TYR A 81 -6.76 -0.40 0.09
N HIS A 82 -5.77 0.45 -0.20
CA HIS A 82 -5.66 1.10 -1.51
C HIS A 82 -5.35 0.11 -2.63
N MET A 83 -4.51 -0.89 -2.38
CA MET A 83 -4.25 -1.97 -3.33
C MET A 83 -5.54 -2.68 -3.72
N ILE A 84 -6.32 -3.11 -2.71
CA ILE A 84 -7.62 -3.77 -2.91
C ILE A 84 -8.55 -2.86 -3.70
N LYS A 85 -8.67 -1.59 -3.30
CA LYS A 85 -9.54 -0.61 -3.96
C LYS A 85 -9.19 -0.42 -5.43
N HIS A 86 -7.91 -0.38 -5.78
CA HIS A 86 -7.50 -0.31 -7.19
C HIS A 86 -7.88 -1.57 -7.95
N LEU A 87 -7.77 -2.76 -7.35
CA LEU A 87 -8.10 -4.03 -7.99
C LEU A 87 -9.60 -4.29 -8.15
N LEU A 88 -10.45 -3.57 -7.43
CA LEU A 88 -11.89 -3.63 -7.63
C LEU A 88 -12.32 -2.77 -8.82
N SER A 89 -13.29 -3.27 -9.58
CA SER A 89 -13.99 -2.49 -10.62
C SER A 89 -14.86 -1.41 -9.97
N ASP A 90 -14.94 -0.24 -10.59
CA ASP A 90 -15.82 0.85 -10.12
C ASP A 90 -17.31 0.52 -10.34
N THR A 91 -17.64 -0.42 -11.22
CA THR A 91 -19.03 -0.78 -11.57
C THR A 91 -19.50 -2.11 -10.99
N ASP A 92 -18.59 -3.09 -10.85
CA ASP A 92 -18.91 -4.47 -10.47
C ASP A 92 -17.86 -5.01 -9.48
N ALA A 93 -17.86 -4.44 -8.27
CA ALA A 93 -16.93 -4.81 -7.21
C ALA A 93 -17.34 -6.13 -6.55
N ASN A 94 -16.77 -7.23 -7.05
CA ASN A 94 -16.93 -8.57 -6.51
C ASN A 94 -15.93 -8.82 -5.35
N LEU A 95 -16.23 -8.28 -4.18
CA LEU A 95 -15.42 -8.42 -2.97
C LEU A 95 -16.13 -9.28 -1.92
N TYR A 96 -15.45 -10.29 -1.39
CA TYR A 96 -15.80 -10.96 -0.15
C TYR A 96 -14.72 -10.67 0.89
N ALA A 97 -15.10 -10.04 2.00
CA ALA A 97 -14.19 -9.75 3.11
C ALA A 97 -14.70 -10.43 4.38
N ILE A 98 -13.80 -11.10 5.09
CA ILE A 98 -14.05 -11.78 6.36
C ILE A 98 -13.15 -11.14 7.41
N GLY A 99 -13.69 -10.90 8.60
CA GLY A 99 -12.94 -10.35 9.73
C GLY A 99 -13.78 -10.21 11.00
N ASP A 100 -13.11 -10.04 12.13
CA ASP A 100 -13.73 -9.82 13.44
C ASP A 100 -13.23 -8.50 14.07
N PRO A 101 -14.09 -7.48 14.25
CA PRO A 101 -13.67 -6.21 14.84
C PRO A 101 -13.22 -6.33 16.30
N ASN A 102 -13.53 -7.42 16.99
CA ASN A 102 -13.08 -7.65 18.37
C ASN A 102 -11.67 -8.27 18.46
N GLN A 103 -11.04 -8.56 17.32
CA GLN A 103 -9.69 -9.14 17.22
C GLN A 103 -8.66 -8.20 16.59
N ALA A 104 -9.04 -6.95 16.32
CA ALA A 104 -8.17 -5.89 15.80
C ALA A 104 -7.28 -5.27 16.89
#